data_AF-A0A0S8KRQ8-F1
#
_entry.id   AF-A0A0S8KRQ8-F1
#
_cell.length_a   1.000
_cell.length_b   1.000
_cell.length_c   1.000
_cell.angle_alpha   90.00
_cell.angle_beta   90.00
_cell.angle_gamma   90.00
#
_symmetry.space_group_name_H-M   'P 1'
#
loop_
_entity.id
_entity.type
_entity.pdbx_description
1 polymer ?
#
loop_
_entity_poly.entity_id
_entity_poly.type
_entity_poly.pdbx_seq_one_letter_code
_entity_poly.pdbx_strand_id
1 'polypeptide(L)' 'MDKSDDLINAVLERAQETDGIKKLACVEAFKLARKFQVGTIEIGRICNQQKIKICKCQLGCFP' A
#
# COMPACT_ATOMS: atom_id res chain seq x y z
N MET A 1 14.52 13.85 -8.29
CA MET A 1 13.47 14.11 -7.30
C MET A 1 12.35 13.14 -7.60
N ASP A 2 12.46 11.99 -6.97
CA ASP A 2 12.00 10.72 -7.49
C ASP A 2 10.60 10.48 -6.92
N LYS A 3 9.57 10.56 -7.77
CA LYS A 3 8.15 10.43 -7.37
C LYS A 3 7.85 9.12 -6.63
N SER A 4 8.72 8.13 -6.78
CA SER A 4 8.62 6.82 -6.13
C SER A 4 8.79 6.90 -4.60
N ASP A 5 9.67 7.76 -4.08
CA ASP A 5 9.93 7.85 -2.64
C ASP A 5 8.77 8.47 -1.84
N ASP A 6 8.09 9.47 -2.42
CA ASP A 6 6.94 10.11 -1.78
C ASP A 6 5.77 9.11 -1.65
N LEU A 7 5.54 8.32 -2.70
CA LEU A 7 4.54 7.27 -2.69
C LEU A 7 4.86 6.17 -1.68
N ILE A 8 6.14 5.77 -1.56
CA ILE A 8 6.61 4.79 -0.56
C ILE A 8 6.35 5.32 0.85
N ASN A 9 6.71 6.57 1.14
CA ASN A 9 6.46 7.18 2.45
C ASN A 9 4.96 7.22 2.76
N ALA A 10 4.13 7.63 1.80
CA ALA A 10 2.68 7.70 1.99
C ALA A 10 2.05 6.31 2.23
N VAL A 11 2.61 5.26 1.63
CA VAL A 11 2.24 3.86 1.89
C VAL A 11 2.66 3.45 3.29
N LEU A 12 3.88 3.77 3.71
CA LEU A 12 4.41 3.44 5.04
C LEU A 12 3.66 4.15 6.16
N GLU A 13 3.31 5.43 6.00
CA GLU A 13 2.52 6.20 6.97
C GLU A 13 1.11 5.63 7.16
N ARG A 14 0.53 5.03 6.12
CA ARG A 14 -0.79 4.37 6.20
C ARG A 14 -0.71 2.90 6.58
N ALA A 15 0.46 2.28 6.48
CA ALA A 15 0.65 0.89 6.85
C ALA A 15 0.65 0.78 8.38
N GLN A 16 -0.13 -0.16 8.89
CA GLN A 16 -0.17 -0.49 10.30
C GLN A 16 0.84 -1.60 10.58
N GLU A 17 1.81 -1.34 11.45
CA GLU A 17 2.72 -2.40 11.92
C GLU A 17 2.03 -3.21 13.02
N THR A 18 2.05 -4.52 12.91
CA THR A 18 1.49 -5.42 13.92
C THR A 18 2.34 -6.67 13.96
N ASP A 19 2.89 -6.96 15.14
CA ASP A 19 3.76 -8.12 15.36
C ASP A 19 5.04 -8.08 14.50
N GLY A 20 5.61 -6.88 14.31
CA GLY A 20 6.78 -6.66 13.45
C GLY A 20 6.50 -6.80 11.94
N ILE A 21 5.24 -6.96 11.54
CA ILE A 21 4.83 -7.07 10.14
C ILE A 21 4.03 -5.83 9.76
N LYS A 22 4.46 -5.14 8.71
CA LYS A 22 3.72 -4.01 8.14
C LYS A 22 2.53 -4.52 7.33
N LYS A 23 1.34 -4.01 7.63
CA LYS A 23 0.08 -4.41 7.01
C LYS A 23 -0.65 -3.17 6.52
N LEU A 24 -1.00 -3.12 5.25
CA LEU A 24 -1.76 -2.00 4.67
C LEU A 24 -3.17 -2.44 4.33
N ALA A 25 -4.17 -1.65 4.72
CA ALA A 25 -5.54 -1.95 4.30
C ALA A 25 -5.70 -1.74 2.79
N CYS A 26 -6.38 -2.64 2.08
CA CYS A 26 -6.62 -2.50 0.64
C CYS A 26 -7.31 -1.17 0.29
N VAL A 27 -8.24 -0.70 1.14
CA VAL A 27 -8.89 0.61 0.99
C VAL A 27 -7.89 1.77 1.01
N GLU A 28 -6.87 1.69 1.87
CA GLU A 28 -5.83 2.71 1.98
C GLU A 28 -4.89 2.67 0.77
N ALA A 29 -4.56 1.48 0.27
CA ALA A 29 -3.82 1.31 -0.98
C ALA A 29 -4.56 1.94 -2.17
N PHE A 30 -5.87 1.71 -2.31
CA PHE A 30 -6.67 2.33 -3.37
C PHE A 30 -6.80 3.85 -3.21
N LYS A 31 -6.95 4.36 -1.98
CA LYS A 31 -6.95 5.81 -1.72
C LYS A 31 -5.63 6.45 -2.13
N LEU A 32 -4.50 5.82 -1.80
CA LEU A 32 -3.19 6.28 -2.23
C LEU A 32 -3.07 6.27 -3.76
N ALA A 33 -3.50 5.19 -4.42
CA ALA A 33 -3.46 5.09 -5.87
C ALA A 33 -4.22 6.24 -6.54
N ARG A 34 -5.42 6.55 -6.03
CA ARG A 34 -6.21 7.70 -6.48
C ARG A 34 -5.57 9.04 -6.16
N LYS A 35 -5.03 9.22 -4.95
CA LYS A 35 -4.40 10.47 -4.51
C LYS A 35 -3.17 10.82 -5.35
N PHE A 36 -2.37 9.81 -5.67
CA PHE A 36 -1.15 9.94 -6.45
C PHE A 36 -1.37 9.79 -7.96
N GLN A 37 -2.61 9.50 -8.39
CA GLN A 37 -2.96 9.20 -9.78
C GLN A 37 -2.07 8.10 -10.39
N VAL A 38 -1.71 7.10 -9.57
CA VAL A 38 -0.91 5.94 -9.97
C VAL A 38 -1.78 4.70 -10.08
N GLY A 39 -1.34 3.71 -10.84
CA GLY A 39 -1.98 2.41 -10.87
C GLY A 39 -1.88 1.70 -9.52
N THR A 40 -2.93 0.97 -9.13
CA THR A 40 -2.88 0.08 -7.95
C THR A 40 -1.80 -0.99 -8.07
N ILE A 41 -1.41 -1.34 -9.30
CA ILE A 41 -0.28 -2.20 -9.64
C ILE A 41 1.03 -1.61 -9.10
N GLU A 42 1.24 -0.30 -9.27
CA GLU A 42 2.43 0.41 -8.78
C GLU A 42 2.53 0.31 -7.25
N ILE A 43 1.40 0.54 -6.56
CA ILE A 43 1.30 0.43 -5.11
C ILE A 43 1.51 -1.01 -4.65
N GLY A 44 0.93 -1.99 -5.35
CA GLY A 44 1.17 -3.40 -5.07
C GLY A 44 2.64 -3.78 -5.20
N ARG A 45 3.33 -3.24 -6.21
CA ARG A 45 4.77 -3.43 -6.43
C ARG A 45 5.59 -2.87 -5.27
N ILE A 46 5.26 -1.65 -4.83
CA ILE A 46 5.89 -0.99 -3.67
C ILE A 46 5.65 -1.79 -2.39
N CYS A 47 4.41 -2.18 -2.12
CA CYS A 47 4.07 -3.00 -0.97
C CYS A 47 4.87 -4.32 -0.98
N ASN A 48 4.97 -4.98 -2.13
CA ASN A 48 5.74 -6.21 -2.28
C ASN A 48 7.24 -6.00 -2.01
N GLN A 49 7.84 -4.91 -2.54
CA GLN A 49 9.24 -4.57 -2.27
C GLN A 49 9.49 -4.22 -0.80
N GLN A 50 8.55 -3.52 -0.16
CA GLN A 50 8.64 -3.10 1.25
C GLN A 50 8.18 -4.19 2.24
N LYS A 51 7.89 -5.41 1.76
CA LYS A 51 7.34 -6.53 2.54
C LYS A 51 6.07 -6.16 3.33
N ILE A 52 5.26 -5.27 2.79
CA ILE A 52 3.99 -4.84 3.37
C ILE A 52 2.90 -5.80 2.90
N LYS A 53 2.22 -6.46 3.84
CA LYS A 53 1.08 -7.31 3.54
C LYS A 53 -0.18 -6.48 3.35
N ILE A 54 -0.85 -6.62 2.22
CA ILE A 54 -2.17 -6.01 2.05
C ILE A 54 -3.20 -6.86 2.80
N CYS A 55 -3.98 -6.24 3.68
CA CYS A 55 -5.01 -6.88 4.49
C CYS A 55 -6.36 -6.15 4.30
N LYS A 56 -7.47 -6.77 4.74
CA LYS A 56 -8.84 -6.23 4.57
C LYS A 56 -9.15 -5.83 3.11
N CYS A 57 -9.08 -6.80 2.20
CA CYS A 57 -9.45 -6.58 0.80
C CYS A 57 -10.97 -6.37 0.68
N GLN A 58 -11.41 -5.13 0.43
CA GLN A 58 -12.83 -4.78 0.30
C GLN A 58 -13.54 -5.44 -0.90
N LEU A 59 -12.78 -6.04 -1.82
CA LEU A 59 -13.32 -6.71 -3.01
C LEU A 59 -13.63 -8.20 -2.78
N GLY A 60 -13.45 -8.73 -1.56
CA GLY A 60 -13.63 -10.17 -1.31
C GLY A 60 -12.65 -11.06 -2.11
N CYS A 61 -11.57 -10.47 -2.64
CA CYS A 61 -10.67 -11.11 -3.60
C CYS A 61 -9.47 -11.82 -2.94
N PHE A 62 -9.35 -11.75 -1.61
CA PHE A 62 -8.36 -12.52 -0.85
C PHE A 62 -8.98 -12.96 0.49
N PRO A 63 -9.32 -14.25 0.67
CA PRO A 63 -9.51 -14.84 2.00
C PRO A 63 -8.19 -14.89 2.80
#